data_AF-A0A914S568-F1
#
_entry.id   AF-A0A914S568-F1
#
_cell.length_a   1.000
_cell.length_b   1.000
_cell.length_c   1.000
_cell.angle_alpha   90.00
_cell.angle_beta   90.00
_cell.angle_gamma   90.00
#
_symmetry.space_group_name_H-M   'P 1'
#
loop_
_entity.id
_entity.type
_entity.pdbx_description
1 polymer ?
#
loop_
_entity_poly.entity_id
_entity_poly.type
_entity_poly.pdbx_seq_one_letter_code
_entity_poly.pdbx_strand_id
1 'polypeptide(L)'
;MPAGSILGDLTRMQNLARNPKAFIRQSPTSGSLGGVTRGIHEAIVLCEGAGYEVVIIETVGVGQSEVSVSEMSDMFCLLLSPAHGDELQGVKRGIMEQSDLLIVTKADGELEKKARLTQTEYVSAL
;
A
#
# COMPACT_ATOMS: atom_id res chain seq x y z
N MET A 1 -28.60 1.45 -0.23
CA MET A 1 -27.50 2.15 0.47
C MET A 1 -26.55 1.08 1.01
N PRO A 2 -25.37 0.86 0.44
CA PRO A 2 -24.39 0.00 1.09
C PRO A 2 -23.66 0.80 2.16
N ALA A 3 -23.68 0.27 3.37
CA ALA A 3 -22.84 0.69 4.48
C ALA A 3 -21.38 0.35 4.15
N GLY A 4 -20.71 1.24 3.42
CA GLY A 4 -19.26 1.23 3.25
C GLY A 4 -18.61 1.78 4.52
N SER A 5 -17.61 1.06 5.03
CA SER A 5 -16.86 1.39 6.24
C SER A 5 -16.53 2.88 6.35
N ILE A 6 -16.70 3.41 7.55
CA ILE A 6 -16.59 4.83 7.88
C ILE A 6 -15.16 5.35 7.64
N LEU A 7 -15.04 6.23 6.64
CA LEU A 7 -14.29 7.50 6.58
C LEU A 7 -12.77 7.58 6.88
N GLY A 8 -12.09 6.53 7.37
CA GLY A 8 -10.70 6.62 7.83
C GLY A 8 -9.73 7.22 6.80
N ASP A 9 -9.62 6.60 5.62
CA ASP A 9 -8.65 7.04 4.61
C ASP A 9 -9.14 8.17 3.72
N LEU A 10 -10.44 8.23 3.42
CA LEU A 10 -11.03 9.32 2.65
C LEU A 10 -10.83 10.68 3.33
N THR A 11 -10.83 10.73 4.67
CA THR A 11 -10.55 11.97 5.42
C THR A 11 -9.09 12.40 5.36
N ARG A 12 -8.15 11.46 5.11
CA ARG A 12 -6.72 11.74 4.88
C ARG A 12 -6.45 12.15 3.43
N MET A 13 -7.26 11.67 2.49
CA MET A 13 -7.15 11.94 1.05
C MET A 13 -8.00 13.12 0.57
N GLN A 14 -8.03 14.24 1.31
CA GLN A 14 -8.96 15.35 1.03
C GLN A 14 -8.83 15.94 -0.38
N ASN A 15 -7.60 16.05 -0.89
CA ASN A 15 -7.35 16.58 -2.23
C ASN A 15 -7.86 15.63 -3.32
N LEU A 16 -7.63 14.32 -3.17
CA LEU A 16 -8.13 13.32 -4.11
C LEU A 16 -9.64 13.16 -4.02
N ALA A 17 -10.20 13.18 -2.81
CA ALA A 17 -11.65 13.08 -2.58
C ALA A 17 -12.46 14.21 -3.25
N ARG A 18 -11.83 15.36 -3.52
CA ARG A 18 -12.45 16.50 -4.21
C ARG A 18 -12.06 16.61 -5.69
N ASN A 19 -11.12 15.79 -6.16
CA ASN A 19 -10.66 15.85 -7.53
C ASN A 19 -11.64 15.08 -8.42
N PRO A 20 -12.32 15.73 -9.40
CA PRO A 20 -13.26 15.05 -10.29
C PRO A 20 -12.61 14.00 -11.19
N LYS A 21 -11.28 14.01 -11.31
CA LYS A 21 -10.50 12.99 -12.03
C LYS A 21 -10.05 11.82 -11.14
N ALA A 22 -10.35 11.85 -9.84
CA ALA A 22 -10.01 10.77 -8.92
C ALA A 22 -11.26 9.98 -8.55
N PHE A 23 -11.10 8.67 -8.47
CA PHE A 23 -12.12 7.75 -7.97
C PHE A 23 -11.50 6.93 -6.83
N ILE A 24 -12.20 6.88 -5.70
CA ILE A 24 -11.73 6.18 -4.50
C ILE A 24 -12.77 5.13 -4.14
N ARG A 25 -12.37 3.86 -4.14
CA ARG A 25 -13.18 2.72 -3.72
C ARG A 25 -12.49 2.04 -2.54
N GLN A 26 -13.25 1.84 -1.46
CA GLN A 26 -12.81 0.99 -0.35
C GLN A 26 -13.20 -0.45 -0.64
N SER A 27 -12.24 -1.36 -0.51
CA SER A 27 -12.46 -2.81 -0.65
C SER A 27 -12.50 -3.43 0.75
N PRO A 28 -13.65 -3.98 1.19
CA PRO A 28 -13.72 -4.65 2.47
C PRO A 28 -12.89 -5.95 2.43
N THR A 29 -12.25 -6.29 3.54
CA THR A 29 -11.64 -7.62 3.78
C THR A 29 -12.73 -8.67 4.03
N SER A 30 -13.59 -8.93 3.04
CA SER A 30 -14.70 -9.88 3.20
C SER A 30 -14.20 -11.33 3.23
N GLY A 31 -14.13 -11.93 4.42
CA GLY A 31 -14.32 -13.35 4.73
C GLY A 31 -13.36 -14.41 4.17
N SER A 32 -12.55 -14.13 3.15
CA SER A 32 -11.52 -15.03 2.64
C SER A 32 -10.53 -14.28 1.74
N LEU A 33 -9.26 -14.69 1.73
CA LEU A 33 -8.20 -14.10 0.91
C LEU A 33 -8.59 -14.06 -0.58
N GLY A 34 -9.11 -15.17 -1.12
CA GLY A 34 -9.48 -15.26 -2.54
C GLY A 34 -10.63 -14.33 -2.95
N GLY A 35 -11.57 -14.05 -2.04
CA GLY A 35 -12.64 -13.08 -2.29
C GLY A 35 -12.11 -11.64 -2.39
N VAL A 36 -11.14 -11.29 -1.56
CA VAL A 36 -10.49 -9.96 -1.56
C VAL A 36 -9.69 -9.77 -2.85
N THR A 37 -8.82 -10.72 -3.20
CA THR A 37 -7.99 -10.66 -4.41
C THR A 37 -8.86 -10.55 -5.67
N ARG A 38 -9.95 -11.32 -5.77
CA ARG A 38 -10.88 -11.23 -6.89
C ARG A 38 -11.54 -9.86 -6.99
N GLY A 39 -12.01 -9.31 -5.87
CA GLY A 39 -12.64 -7.99 -5.86
C GLY A 39 -11.70 -6.88 -6.27
N ILE A 40 -10.41 -6.99 -5.94
CA ILE A 40 -9.35 -6.08 -6.38
C ILE A 40 -9.12 -6.22 -7.89
N HIS A 41 -8.97 -7.45 -8.42
CA HIS A 41 -8.83 -7.68 -9.86
C HIS A 41 -9.95 -7.03 -10.68
N GLU A 42 -11.21 -7.28 -10.27
CA GLU A 42 -12.38 -6.73 -10.94
C GLU A 42 -12.38 -5.19 -10.87
N ALA A 43 -11.89 -4.60 -9.77
CA ALA A 43 -11.76 -3.15 -9.65
C ALA A 43 -10.71 -2.57 -10.61
N ILE A 44 -9.54 -3.22 -10.74
CA ILE A 44 -8.47 -2.78 -11.67
C ILE A 44 -9.03 -2.74 -13.09
N VAL A 45 -9.59 -3.84 -13.57
CA VAL A 45 -10.15 -3.95 -14.93
C VAL A 45 -11.24 -2.92 -15.19
N LEU A 46 -12.11 -2.65 -14.21
CA LEU A 46 -13.15 -1.64 -14.34
C LEU A 46 -12.58 -0.22 -14.41
N CYS A 47 -11.54 0.11 -13.63
CA CYS A 47 -10.88 1.41 -13.68
C CYS A 47 -10.17 1.61 -15.02
N GLU A 48 -9.42 0.63 -15.50
CA GLU A 48 -8.78 0.67 -16.81
C GLU A 48 -9.80 0.84 -17.94
N GLY A 49 -10.87 0.05 -17.91
CA GLY A 49 -11.97 0.13 -18.88
C GLY A 49 -12.75 1.46 -18.83
N ALA A 50 -12.72 2.16 -17.69
CA ALA A 50 -13.28 3.50 -17.53
C ALA A 50 -12.30 4.63 -17.95
N GLY A 51 -11.10 4.28 -18.43
CA GLY A 51 -10.11 5.24 -18.93
C GLY A 51 -9.21 5.84 -17.84
N TYR A 52 -9.12 5.23 -16.65
CA TYR A 52 -8.10 5.61 -15.67
C TYR A 52 -6.74 5.07 -16.11
N GLU A 53 -5.79 5.96 -16.32
CA GLU A 53 -4.42 5.62 -16.73
C GLU A 53 -3.55 5.14 -15.57
N VAL A 54 -3.94 5.46 -14.34
CA VAL A 54 -3.19 5.12 -13.12
C VAL A 54 -4.16 4.54 -12.08
N VAL A 55 -3.87 3.31 -11.64
CA VAL A 55 -4.59 2.63 -10.55
C VAL A 55 -3.62 2.45 -9.38
N ILE A 56 -3.96 3.02 -8.23
CA ILE A 56 -3.18 2.88 -7.00
C ILE A 56 -3.95 1.96 -6.05
N ILE A 57 -3.28 0.93 -5.55
CA ILE A 57 -3.83 -0.02 -4.58
C ILE A 57 -3.08 0.17 -3.27
N GLU A 58 -3.80 0.52 -2.21
CA GLU A 58 -3.26 0.59 -0.85
C GLU A 58 -3.71 -0.65 -0.07
N THR A 59 -2.75 -1.30 0.60
CA THR A 59 -3.00 -2.44 1.48
C THR A 59 -2.93 -2.01 2.95
N VAL A 60 -3.71 -2.67 3.80
CA VAL A 60 -3.83 -2.30 5.23
C VAL A 60 -2.80 -2.98 6.14
N GLY A 61 -1.95 -3.88 5.63
CA GLY A 61 -0.99 -4.60 6.45
C GLY A 61 0.11 -5.32 5.68
N VAL A 62 0.66 -6.37 6.29
CA VAL A 62 1.72 -7.24 5.74
C VAL A 62 1.31 -8.71 5.87
N GLY A 63 0.75 -9.29 4.81
CA GLY A 63 0.13 -10.60 4.80
C GLY A 63 0.10 -11.25 3.42
N GLN A 64 -0.76 -12.25 3.24
CA GLN A 64 -0.89 -12.96 1.95
C GLN A 64 -1.67 -12.14 0.91
N SER A 65 -2.53 -11.22 1.34
CA SER A 65 -3.25 -10.30 0.46
C SER A 65 -2.29 -9.38 -0.29
N GLU A 66 -1.25 -8.93 0.37
CA GLU A 66 -0.21 -8.03 -0.14
C GLU A 66 0.61 -8.71 -1.22
N VAL A 67 0.97 -9.99 -1.02
CA VAL A 67 1.63 -10.83 -2.02
C VAL A 67 0.75 -11.01 -3.25
N SER A 68 -0.55 -11.24 -3.08
CA SER A 68 -1.46 -11.31 -4.23
C SER A 68 -1.58 -9.97 -4.96
N VAL A 69 -1.58 -8.85 -4.23
CA VAL A 69 -1.64 -7.51 -4.82
C VAL A 69 -0.36 -7.20 -5.61
N SER A 70 0.82 -7.59 -5.11
CA SER A 70 2.08 -7.38 -5.82
C SER A 70 2.10 -8.11 -7.17
N GLU A 71 1.60 -9.35 -7.22
CA GLU A 71 1.47 -10.14 -8.45
C GLU A 71 0.50 -9.55 -9.49
N MET A 72 -0.37 -8.63 -9.08
CA MET A 72 -1.39 -7.98 -9.93
C MET A 72 -1.03 -6.55 -10.31
N SER A 73 0.12 -6.06 -9.83
CA SER A 73 0.56 -4.68 -10.01
C SER A 73 1.82 -4.62 -10.88
N ASP A 74 1.94 -3.58 -11.70
CA ASP A 74 3.16 -3.33 -12.48
C ASP A 74 4.34 -2.88 -11.62
N MET A 75 4.07 -2.33 -10.43
CA MET A 75 5.08 -1.82 -9.50
C MET A 75 4.56 -1.95 -8.07
N PHE A 76 5.32 -2.66 -7.23
CA PHE A 76 5.00 -2.86 -5.82
C PHE A 76 5.93 -2.02 -4.93
N CYS A 77 5.34 -1.06 -4.21
CA CYS A 77 6.07 -0.13 -3.36
C CYS A 77 5.88 -0.46 -1.87
N LEU A 78 6.98 -0.63 -1.15
CA LEU A 78 6.98 -0.82 0.31
C LEU A 78 7.32 0.50 1.02
N LEU A 79 6.38 1.01 1.81
CA LEU A 79 6.58 2.21 2.62
C LEU A 79 7.01 1.84 4.05
N LEU A 80 8.11 2.42 4.51
CA LEU A 80 8.65 2.24 5.86
C LEU A 80 8.65 3.56 6.61
N SER A 81 8.43 3.52 7.92
CA SER A 81 8.63 4.69 8.80
C SER A 81 9.93 4.50 9.59
N PRO A 82 10.69 5.58 9.88
CA PRO A 82 11.94 5.49 10.62
C PRO A 82 11.68 4.97 12.03
N ALA A 83 12.66 4.27 12.61
CA ALA A 83 12.67 3.86 14.02
C ALA A 83 11.65 2.77 14.43
N HIS A 84 11.30 1.84 13.54
CA HIS A 84 10.44 0.68 13.88
C HIS A 84 11.07 -0.38 14.82
N GLY A 85 12.31 -0.19 15.31
CA GLY A 85 12.94 -1.12 16.25
C GLY A 85 13.04 -2.56 15.72
N ASP A 86 12.94 -3.55 16.61
CA ASP A 86 13.02 -5.01 16.33
C ASP A 86 11.87 -5.55 15.45
N GLU A 87 10.82 -4.75 15.16
CA GLU A 87 9.76 -5.13 14.21
C GLU A 87 10.26 -5.16 12.75
N LEU A 88 11.50 -4.73 12.50
CA LEU A 88 12.22 -4.93 11.24
C LEU A 88 12.27 -6.41 10.82
N GLN A 89 12.31 -7.35 11.77
CA GLN A 89 12.22 -8.79 11.50
C GLN A 89 10.80 -9.24 11.15
N GLY A 90 9.78 -8.45 11.51
CA GLY A 90 8.36 -8.74 11.32
C GLY A 90 7.82 -8.35 9.93
N VAL A 91 8.46 -7.39 9.25
CA VAL A 91 8.31 -7.22 7.80
C VAL A 91 8.95 -8.45 7.16
N LYS A 92 8.14 -9.48 6.96
CA LYS A 92 8.57 -10.77 6.43
C LYS A 92 9.46 -10.53 5.21
N ARG A 93 10.69 -11.07 5.23
CA ARG A 93 11.63 -11.06 4.08
C ARG A 93 10.93 -11.19 2.73
N GLY A 94 9.92 -12.06 2.64
CA GLY A 94 9.15 -12.27 1.41
C GLY A 94 8.44 -11.03 0.82
N ILE A 95 7.90 -10.11 1.62
CA ILE A 95 7.25 -8.90 1.07
C ILE A 95 8.31 -7.88 0.60
N MET A 96 9.42 -7.78 1.34
CA MET A 96 10.54 -6.93 0.97
C MET A 96 11.20 -7.40 -0.33
N GLU A 97 11.42 -8.71 -0.47
CA GLU A 97 11.97 -9.35 -1.68
C GLU A 97 11.07 -9.18 -2.91
N GLN A 98 9.76 -8.96 -2.70
CA GLN A 98 8.81 -8.68 -3.77
C GLN A 98 8.65 -7.19 -4.11
N SER A 99 9.23 -6.29 -3.32
CA SER A 99 9.10 -4.85 -3.58
C SER A 99 10.08 -4.36 -4.64
N ASP A 100 9.57 -3.66 -5.64
CA ASP A 100 10.37 -3.00 -6.66
C ASP A 100 10.98 -1.69 -6.14
N LEU A 101 10.28 -1.06 -5.19
CA LEU A 101 10.70 0.19 -4.58
C LEU A 101 10.42 0.20 -3.09
N LEU A 102 11.46 0.48 -2.31
CA LEU A 102 11.37 0.67 -0.86
C LEU A 102 11.56 2.16 -0.54
N ILE A 103 10.60 2.74 0.17
CA ILE A 103 10.57 4.17 0.50
C ILE A 103 10.55 4.34 2.01
N VAL A 104 11.58 4.98 2.56
CA VAL A 104 11.57 5.41 3.96
C VAL A 104 10.90 6.79 4.05
N THR A 105 9.69 6.80 4.59
CA THR A 105 8.83 7.98 4.79
C THR A 105 9.23 8.77 6.04
N LYS A 106 8.58 9.92 6.31
CA LYS A 106 8.82 10.77 7.50
C LYS A 106 10.30 11.12 7.72
N ALA A 107 11.04 11.33 6.65
CA ALA A 107 12.47 11.62 6.66
C ALA A 107 12.75 13.12 6.89
N ASP A 108 12.00 13.75 7.79
CA ASP A 108 12.04 15.18 8.08
C ASP A 108 12.30 15.46 9.58
N GLY A 109 12.84 16.64 9.87
CA GLY A 109 13.15 17.08 11.23
C GLY A 109 14.04 16.11 12.00
N GLU A 110 13.64 15.80 13.24
CA GLU A 110 14.37 14.88 14.13
C GLU A 110 14.44 13.43 13.62
N LEU A 111 13.59 13.06 12.65
CA LEU A 111 13.56 11.71 12.09
C LEU A 111 14.50 11.52 10.91
N GLU A 112 15.07 12.59 10.33
CA GLU A 112 15.93 12.49 9.13
C GLU A 112 17.10 11.53 9.35
N LYS A 113 17.82 11.66 10.47
CA LYS A 113 18.96 10.78 10.79
C LYS A 113 18.54 9.32 10.93
N LYS A 114 17.38 9.07 11.56
CA LYS A 114 16.83 7.72 11.74
C LYS A 114 16.39 7.13 10.40
N ALA A 115 15.79 7.94 9.52
CA ALA A 115 15.36 7.52 8.20
C ALA A 115 16.55 7.05 7.34
N ARG A 116 17.65 7.81 7.36
CA ARG A 116 18.90 7.45 6.67
C ARG A 116 19.53 6.17 7.23
N LEU A 117 19.47 5.98 8.55
CA LEU A 117 19.94 4.74 9.17
C LEU A 117 19.10 3.54 8.71
N THR A 118 17.77 3.64 8.79
CA THR A 118 16.86 2.62 8.29
C THR A 118 17.14 2.31 6.81
N GLN A 119 17.29 3.33 5.96
CA GLN A 119 17.64 3.11 4.55
C GLN A 119 18.93 2.28 4.40
N THR A 120 19.96 2.60 5.19
CA THR A 120 21.25 1.89 5.15
C THR A 120 21.11 0.43 5.59
N GLU A 121 20.31 0.16 6.62
CA GLU A 121 20.02 -1.20 7.10
C GLU A 121 19.37 -2.05 5.99
N TYR A 122 18.38 -1.50 5.27
CA TYR A 122 17.68 -2.22 4.20
C TYR A 122 18.53 -2.42 2.95
N VAL A 123 19.34 -1.43 2.55
CA VAL A 123 20.28 -1.57 1.43
C VAL A 123 21.33 -2.65 1.72
N SER A 124 21.72 -2.82 2.99
CA SER A 124 22.71 -3.83 3.39
C SER A 124 22.12 -5.24 3.52
N ALA A 125 20.79 -5.37 3.54
CA ALA A 125 20.08 -6.64 3.73
C ALA A 125 19.60 -7.29 2.42
N LEU A 126 19.67 -6.56 1.31
CA LEU A 126 19.40 -7.01 -0.06
C LEU A 126 20.68 -7.53 -0.72
#